data_AF-A0A920N9J8-F1
#
_entry.id   AF-A0A920N9J8-F1
#
_cell.length_a   1.000
_cell.length_b   1.000
_cell.length_c   1.000
_cell.angle_alpha   90.00
_cell.angle_beta   90.00
_cell.angle_gamma   90.00
#
_symmetry.space_group_name_H-M   'P 1'
#
loop_
_entity.id
_entity.type
_entity.pdbx_description
1 polymer ?
#
loop_
_entity_poly.entity_id
_entity_poly.type
_entity_poly.pdbx_seq_one_letter_code
_entity_poly.pdbx_strand_id
1 'polypeptide(L)'
;MMHHYSGCLKCSMCRIGYTQMCLSNHEVYGSTSHGGHQEYMVVPAYTCIPMPDDLDFKSAAACSCGTGTAFHAVKRLNPTP
;
A
#
# COMPACT_ATOMS: atom_id res chain seq x y z
N MET A 1 2.42 -6.12 2.28
CA MET A 1 2.33 -5.37 1.01
C MET A 1 1.75 -4.02 1.35
N MET A 2 2.16 -2.97 0.65
CA MET A 2 1.73 -1.60 0.94
C MET A 2 0.83 -1.14 -0.22
N HIS A 3 -0.38 -0.70 0.09
CA HIS A 3 -1.47 -0.66 -0.89
C HIS A 3 -1.71 0.72 -1.54
N HIS A 4 -0.97 1.75 -1.13
CA HIS A 4 -1.06 3.09 -1.75
C HIS A 4 -0.12 3.27 -2.95
N TYR A 5 0.20 2.17 -3.64
CA TYR A 5 1.07 2.12 -4.81
C TYR A 5 0.43 1.33 -5.94
N SER A 6 0.60 1.83 -7.16
CA SER A 6 0.24 1.15 -8.40
C SER A 6 1.49 0.92 -9.25
N GLY A 7 1.53 -0.23 -9.94
CA GLY A 7 2.65 -0.64 -10.78
C GLY A 7 2.17 -1.39 -12.02
N CYS A 8 3.09 -1.73 -12.93
CA CYS A 8 2.74 -2.29 -14.24
C CYS A 8 2.15 -3.71 -14.23
N LEU A 9 2.16 -4.39 -13.08
CA LEU A 9 1.70 -5.78 -12.89
C LEU A 9 2.40 -6.86 -13.75
N LYS A 10 3.47 -6.49 -14.47
CA LYS A 10 4.15 -7.38 -15.43
C LYS A 10 5.62 -7.62 -15.11
N CYS A 11 6.31 -6.62 -14.54
CA CYS A 11 7.73 -6.73 -14.22
C CYS A 11 8.01 -7.67 -13.04
N SER A 12 9.27 -8.06 -12.87
CA SER A 12 9.71 -8.99 -11.81
C SER A 12 9.26 -8.53 -10.42
N MET A 13 9.43 -7.25 -10.09
CA MET A 13 9.04 -6.70 -8.79
C MET A 13 7.52 -6.72 -8.56
N CYS A 14 6.73 -6.37 -9.57
CA CYS A 14 5.27 -6.45 -9.46
C CYS A 14 4.80 -7.91 -9.28
N ARG A 15 5.41 -8.87 -9.98
CA ARG A 15 5.04 -10.30 -9.91
C ARG A 15 5.29 -10.92 -8.54
N ILE A 16 6.23 -10.38 -7.76
CA ILE A 16 6.49 -10.81 -6.38
C ILE A 16 5.77 -9.93 -5.33
N GLY A 17 4.83 -9.08 -5.77
CA GLY A 17 4.01 -8.25 -4.89
C GLY A 17 4.67 -6.96 -4.40
N TYR A 18 5.78 -6.55 -5.00
CA TYR A 18 6.47 -5.30 -4.69
C TYR A 18 6.17 -4.23 -5.74
N THR A 19 4.89 -3.85 -5.88
CA THR A 19 4.45 -2.83 -6.85
C THR A 19 5.08 -1.46 -6.61
N GLN A 20 5.40 -1.12 -5.36
CA GLN A 20 6.14 0.10 -5.01
C GLN A 20 7.58 0.13 -5.54
N MET A 21 8.11 -1.02 -5.97
CA MET A 21 9.43 -1.17 -6.61
C MET A 21 9.29 -1.56 -8.08
N CYS A 22 8.18 -1.19 -8.75
CA CYS A 22 7.98 -1.51 -10.15
C CYS A 22 9.20 -1.12 -11.01
N LEU A 23 9.42 -1.72 -12.17
CA LEU A 23 10.55 -1.34 -13.04
C LEU A 23 10.16 -0.41 -14.19
N SER A 24 8.89 -0.04 -14.28
CA SER A 24 8.34 0.63 -15.48
C SER A 24 7.22 1.64 -15.22
N ASN A 25 6.45 1.50 -14.14
CA ASN A 25 5.42 2.47 -13.78
C ASN A 25 5.38 2.62 -12.25
N HIS A 26 5.61 3.83 -11.73
CA HIS A 26 5.62 4.14 -10.30
C HIS A 26 4.57 5.18 -9.97
N GLU A 27 3.39 4.71 -9.59
CA GLU A 27 2.33 5.57 -9.09
C GLU A 27 2.27 5.48 -7.56
N VAL A 28 2.47 6.62 -6.92
CA VAL A 28 2.38 6.78 -5.47
C VAL A 28 1.23 7.73 -5.19
N TYR A 29 0.16 7.24 -4.56
CA TYR A 29 -1.02 8.07 -4.28
C TYR A 29 -0.66 9.18 -3.28
N GLY A 30 -0.95 10.42 -3.66
CA GLY A 30 -0.57 11.61 -2.89
C GLY A 30 0.86 12.11 -3.13
N SER A 31 1.59 11.54 -4.10
CA SER A 31 2.91 12.03 -4.51
C SER A 31 3.01 12.16 -6.04
N THR A 32 3.15 11.04 -6.77
CA THR A 32 3.20 11.06 -8.24
C THR A 32 1.82 10.87 -8.89
N SER A 33 0.79 10.58 -8.09
CA SER A 33 -0.62 10.48 -8.50
C SER A 33 -1.53 11.12 -7.45
N HIS A 34 -2.80 11.35 -7.78
CA HIS A 34 -3.78 11.95 -6.87
C HIS A 34 -3.94 11.12 -5.57
N GLY A 35 -4.12 11.81 -4.44
CA GLY A 35 -4.18 11.20 -3.11
C GLY A 35 -5.54 11.36 -2.43
N GLY A 36 -5.60 11.07 -1.13
CA GLY A 36 -6.85 11.08 -0.34
C GLY A 36 -7.23 12.41 0.32
N HIS A 37 -6.49 13.51 0.11
CA HIS A 37 -6.86 14.84 0.63
C HIS A 37 -7.97 15.49 -0.22
N GLN A 38 -9.09 14.78 -0.38
CA GLN A 38 -10.26 15.12 -1.18
C GLN A 38 -11.41 14.16 -0.82
N GLU A 39 -12.63 14.47 -1.23
CA GLU A 39 -13.81 13.65 -0.90
C GLU A 39 -13.82 12.29 -1.62
N TYR A 40 -13.21 12.20 -2.79
CA TYR A 40 -13.18 10.99 -3.61
C TYR A 40 -11.82 10.81 -4.27
N MET A 41 -11.38 9.56 -4.45
CA MET A 41 -10.19 9.23 -5.22
C MET A 41 -10.44 8.01 -6.11
N VAL A 42 -9.84 8.02 -7.30
CA VAL A 42 -9.89 6.89 -8.24
C VAL A 42 -8.63 6.06 -8.05
N VAL A 43 -8.80 4.76 -7.86
CA VAL A 43 -7.71 3.79 -7.75
C VAL A 43 -8.03 2.50 -8.51
N PRO A 44 -7.02 1.77 -9.01
CA PRO A 44 -7.23 0.41 -9.49
C PRO A 44 -7.73 -0.50 -8.37
N ALA A 45 -8.73 -1.33 -8.67
CA ALA A 45 -9.37 -2.23 -7.71
C ALA A 45 -8.37 -3.16 -7.00
N TYR A 46 -7.30 -3.58 -7.68
CA TYR A 46 -6.27 -4.46 -7.10
C TYR A 46 -5.46 -3.81 -5.97
N THR A 47 -5.51 -2.49 -5.84
CA THR A 47 -4.87 -1.75 -4.74
C THR A 47 -5.77 -1.60 -3.51
N CYS A 48 -7.03 -2.03 -3.60
CA CYS A 48 -7.95 -2.03 -2.46
C CYS A 48 -7.94 -3.40 -1.76
N ILE A 49 -8.05 -3.37 -0.42
CA ILE A 49 -8.25 -4.57 0.40
C ILE A 49 -9.49 -4.39 1.28
N PRO A 50 -10.20 -5.48 1.64
CA PRO A 50 -11.30 -5.40 2.59
C PRO A 50 -10.80 -4.87 3.94
N MET A 51 -11.53 -3.91 4.50
CA MET A 51 -11.31 -3.42 5.86
C MET A 51 -12.06 -4.36 6.83
N PRO A 52 -11.43 -4.81 7.92
CA PRO A 52 -12.13 -5.54 8.98
C PRO A 52 -13.28 -4.70 9.57
N ASP A 53 -14.42 -5.34 9.87
CA ASP A 53 -15.63 -4.66 10.36
C ASP A 53 -15.43 -4.00 11.74
N ASP A 54 -14.48 -4.49 12.54
CA ASP A 54 -14.16 -4.00 13.88
C ASP A 54 -13.16 -2.82 13.87
N LEU A 55 -12.64 -2.44 12.71
CA LEU A 55 -11.64 -1.38 12.57
C LEU A 55 -12.27 -0.06 12.10
N ASP A 56 -12.07 1.02 12.86
CA ASP A 56 -12.54 2.35 12.44
C ASP A 56 -11.68 2.94 11.31
N PHE A 57 -12.26 3.87 10.53
CA PHE A 57 -11.60 4.48 9.38
C PHE A 57 -10.29 5.22 9.71
N LYS A 58 -10.17 5.86 10.89
CA LYS A 58 -8.95 6.60 11.26
C LYS A 58 -7.81 5.62 11.52
N SER A 59 -8.11 4.55 12.26
CA SER A 59 -7.17 3.46 12.52
C SER A 59 -6.77 2.73 11.23
N ALA A 60 -7.73 2.43 10.36
CA ALA A 60 -7.47 1.82 9.05
C ALA A 60 -6.58 2.69 8.16
N ALA A 61 -6.83 4.00 8.12
CA ALA A 61 -6.00 4.96 7.37
C ALA A 61 -4.56 4.97 7.87
N ALA A 62 -4.33 5.02 9.19
CA ALA A 62 -2.99 4.93 9.77
C ALA A 62 -2.31 3.59 9.44
N CYS A 63 -3.07 2.49 9.49
CA CYS A 63 -2.59 1.16 9.14
C CYS A 63 -2.16 1.02 7.67
N SER A 64 -2.85 1.71 6.76
CA SER A 64 -2.58 1.67 5.31
C SER A 64 -1.19 2.21 4.92
N CYS A 65 -0.59 3.04 5.78
CA CYS A 65 0.71 3.66 5.56
C CYS A 65 1.70 3.37 6.71
N GLY A 66 1.76 4.25 7.71
CA GLY A 66 2.81 4.22 8.73
C GLY A 66 2.91 2.89 9.47
N THR A 67 1.79 2.36 9.99
CA THR A 67 1.80 1.10 10.74
C THR A 67 2.17 -0.08 9.84
N GLY A 68 1.68 -0.09 8.60
CA GLY A 68 2.02 -1.12 7.61
C GLY A 68 3.52 -1.18 7.30
N THR A 69 4.18 -0.03 7.15
CA THR A 69 5.65 0.05 6.98
C THR A 69 6.37 -0.52 8.19
N ALA A 70 6.01 -0.05 9.39
CA ALA A 70 6.67 -0.47 10.63
C ALA A 70 6.51 -1.98 10.86
N PHE A 71 5.29 -2.49 10.71
CA PHE A 71 5.00 -3.93 10.82
C PHE A 71 5.82 -4.75 9.83
N HIS A 72 5.90 -4.31 8.57
CA HIS A 72 6.69 -5.02 7.54
C HIS A 72 8.19 -5.03 7.87
N ALA A 73 8.72 -3.95 8.44
CA ALA A 73 10.11 -3.88 8.90
C ALA A 73 10.38 -4.87 10.05
N VAL A 74 9.53 -4.88 11.08
CA VAL A 74 9.64 -5.81 12.22
C VAL A 74 9.50 -7.26 11.75
N LYS A 75 8.53 -7.54 10.88
CA LYS A 75 8.33 -8.89 10.31
C LYS A 75 9.56 -9.39 9.55
N ARG A 76 10.26 -8.49 8.82
CA ARG A 76 11.50 -8.82 8.12
C ARG A 76 12.67 -9.06 9.07
N LEU A 77 12.75 -8.29 10.15
CA LEU A 77 13.77 -8.47 11.18
C LEU A 77 13.65 -9.84 11.86
N ASN A 78 12.42 -10.38 11.92
CA ASN A 78 12.09 -11.65 12.59
C ASN A 78 12.73 -11.76 13.98
N PRO A 79 12.51 -10.77 14.86
CA PRO A 79 13.13 -10.77 16.18
C PRO A 79 12.62 -11.96 16.98
N THR A 80 13.54 -12.66 17.66
CA THR A 80 13.16 -13.61 18.69
C THR A 80 12.61 -12.86 19.90
N PRO A 81 11.69 -13.47 20.69
CA PRO A 81 11.21 -12.90 21.95
C PRO A 81 12.34 -12.46 22.88
#